data_AF-A0AAI9AG78-F1
#
_entry.id   AF-A0AAI9AG78-F1
#
_cell.length_a   1.000
_cell.length_b   1.000
_cell.length_c   1.000
_cell.angle_alpha   90.00
_cell.angle_beta   90.00
_cell.angle_gamma   90.00
#
_symmetry.space_group_name_H-M   'P 1'
#
loop_
_entity.id
_entity.type
_entity.pdbx_description
1 polymer ?
#
loop_
_entity_poly.entity_id
_entity_poly.type
_entity_poly.pdbx_seq_one_letter_code
_entity_poly.pdbx_strand_id
1 'polypeptide(L)' 'MREIFPKFDELPENVRLALIDMIFNLGKPRFLKFKKMIQAVKNRDFQKAAYEAKNSQWCRQVRGRCKDIIKLIQQKQ' A
#
# COMPACT_ATOMS: atom_id res chain seq x y z
N MET A 1 2.05 -8.05 -9.10
CA MET A 1 2.61 -7.75 -7.76
C MET A 1 4.09 -8.08 -7.66
N ARG A 2 4.53 -9.31 -8.00
CA ARG A 2 5.95 -9.72 -7.93
C ARG A 2 6.91 -8.89 -8.78
N GLU A 3 6.44 -8.37 -9.93
CA GLU A 3 7.20 -7.39 -10.73
C GLU A 3 7.54 -6.09 -9.98
N ILE A 4 6.65 -5.64 -9.09
CA ILE A 4 6.83 -4.39 -8.32
C ILE A 4 7.58 -4.68 -7.03
N PHE A 5 7.26 -5.81 -6.40
CA PHE A 5 7.82 -6.28 -5.13
C PHE A 5 8.37 -7.70 -5.32
N PRO A 6 9.68 -7.87 -5.60
CA PRO A 6 10.24 -9.20 -5.88
C PRO A 6 9.97 -10.23 -4.77
N LYS A 7 10.05 -9.80 -3.51
CA LYS A 7 9.76 -10.60 -2.31
C LYS A 7 8.31 -10.43 -1.82
N PHE A 8 7.35 -10.33 -2.75
CA PHE A 8 5.95 -10.06 -2.40
C PHE A 8 5.38 -11.11 -1.44
N ASP A 9 5.72 -12.39 -1.62
CA ASP A 9 5.18 -13.48 -0.81
C ASP A 9 5.73 -13.50 0.62
N GLU A 10 6.86 -12.85 0.86
CA GLU A 10 7.44 -12.66 2.19
C GLU A 10 6.84 -11.44 2.92
N LEU A 11 5.97 -10.66 2.27
CA LEU A 11 5.32 -9.53 2.94
C LEU A 11 4.25 -10.04 3.91
N PRO A 12 4.09 -9.35 5.06
CA PRO A 12 2.91 -9.44 5.91
C PRO A 12 1.59 -9.61 5.13
N GLU A 13 0.75 -10.56 5.52
CA GLU A 13 -0.51 -10.84 4.81
C GLU A 13 -1.40 -9.60 4.68
N ASN A 14 -1.60 -8.87 5.78
CA ASN A 14 -2.30 -7.59 5.83
C ASN A 14 -1.73 -6.55 4.83
N VAL A 15 -0.40 -6.46 4.69
CA VAL A 15 0.25 -5.57 3.72
C VAL A 15 0.02 -6.07 2.29
N ARG A 16 0.08 -7.38 2.04
CA ARG A 16 -0.22 -7.95 0.72
C ARG A 16 -1.66 -7.63 0.31
N LEU A 17 -2.62 -7.85 1.20
CA LEU A 17 -4.04 -7.55 0.97
C LEU A 17 -4.26 -6.07 0.68
N ALA A 18 -3.66 -5.17 1.47
CA ALA A 18 -3.74 -3.74 1.25
C ALA A 18 -3.22 -3.33 -0.14
N LEU A 19 -2.06 -3.86 -0.55
CA LEU A 19 -1.46 -3.55 -1.86
C LEU A 19 -2.30 -4.10 -3.02
N ILE A 20 -2.90 -5.28 -2.82
CA ILE A 20 -3.81 -5.91 -3.78
C ILE A 20 -5.08 -5.05 -3.94
N ASP A 21 -5.72 -4.64 -2.84
CA ASP A 21 -6.92 -3.79 -2.90
C ASP A 21 -6.62 -2.45 -3.59
N MET A 22 -5.49 -1.82 -3.26
CA MET A 22 -5.06 -0.58 -3.92
C MET A 22 -4.87 -0.76 -5.42
N ILE A 23 -4.17 -1.82 -5.87
CA ILE A 23 -3.90 -2.01 -7.30
C ILE A 23 -5.18 -2.37 -8.07
N PHE A 24 -6.11 -3.10 -7.45
CA PHE A 24 -7.43 -3.38 -8.03
C PHE A 24 -8.27 -2.12 -8.16
N ASN A 25 -8.28 -1.26 -7.14
CA ASN A 25 -9.06 -0.02 -7.19
C ASN A 25 -8.50 1.02 -8.17
N LEU A 26 -7.18 1.14 -8.26
CA LEU A 26 -6.50 2.18 -9.04
C LEU A 26 -6.12 1.75 -10.45
N GLY A 27 -5.87 0.47 -10.67
CA GLY A 27 -5.12 -0.06 -11.80
C GLY A 27 -3.61 0.17 -11.68
N LYS A 28 -2.83 -0.70 -12.34
CA LYS A 28 -1.35 -0.69 -12.33
C LYS A 28 -0.73 0.68 -12.66
N PRO A 29 -1.17 1.44 -13.70
CA PRO A 29 -0.52 2.71 -14.04
C PRO A 29 -0.62 3.77 -12.95
N ARG A 30 -1.76 3.85 -12.26
CA ARG A 30 -1.96 4.83 -11.17
C ARG A 30 -1.29 4.36 -9.89
N PHE A 31 -1.32 3.06 -9.60
CA PHE A 31 -0.61 2.47 -8.46
C PHE A 31 0.89 2.75 -8.50
N LEU A 32 1.54 2.65 -9.67
CA LEU A 32 2.98 2.92 -9.83
C LEU A 32 3.38 4.38 -9.52
N LYS A 33 2.43 5.31 -9.44
CA LYS A 33 2.70 6.70 -9.03
C LYS A 33 2.96 6.84 -7.53
N PHE A 34 2.62 5.84 -6.71
CA PHE A 34 2.85 5.83 -5.26
C PHE A 34 4.31 5.45 -4.92
N LYS A 35 5.28 6.11 -5.57
CA LYS A 35 6.71 5.76 -5.52
C LYS A 35 7.26 5.67 -4.10
N LYS A 36 6.91 6.64 -3.24
CA LYS A 36 7.37 6.69 -1.84
C LYS A 36 6.79 5.56 -0.99
N MET A 37 5.49 5.29 -1.12
CA MET A 37 4.84 4.15 -0.45
C MET A 37 5.45 2.81 -0.91
N ILE A 38 5.60 2.62 -2.22
CA ILE A 38 6.21 1.42 -2.80
C ILE A 38 7.63 1.23 -2.25
N GLN A 39 8.43 2.29 -2.18
CA GLN A 39 9.77 2.22 -1.61
C GLN A 39 9.76 1.88 -0.12
N ALA A 40 8.86 2.47 0.66
CA ALA A 40 8.71 2.17 2.08
C ALA A 40 8.36 0.69 2.30
N VAL A 41 7.43 0.12 1.51
CA VAL A 41 7.10 -1.31 1.55
C VAL A 41 8.30 -2.19 1.21
N LYS A 42 9.08 -1.83 0.16
CA LYS A 42 10.31 -2.57 -0.19
C LYS A 42 11.33 -2.58 0.96
N ASN A 43 11.40 -1.48 1.70
CA ASN A 43 12.27 -1.33 2.86
C ASN A 43 11.67 -1.93 4.16
N ARG A 44 10.50 -2.57 4.10
CA ARG A 44 9.75 -3.07 5.26
C ARG A 44 9.36 -1.99 6.29
N ASP A 45 9.36 -0.73 5.87
CA ASP A 45 8.92 0.42 6.68
C ASP A 45 7.42 0.65 6.46
N PHE A 46 6.61 -0.19 7.13
CA PHE A 46 5.15 -0.18 6.95
C PHE A 46 4.48 1.06 7.58
N GLN A 47 5.08 1.64 8.62
CA GLN A 47 4.60 2.89 9.19
C GLN A 47 4.70 4.04 8.17
N LYS A 48 5.84 4.15 7.49
CA LYS A 48 6.01 5.14 6.42
C LYS A 48 5.14 4.82 5.20
N ALA A 49 4.96 3.55 4.85
CA ALA A 49 4.05 3.17 3.77
C ALA A 49 2.61 3.64 4.05
N ALA A 50 2.12 3.43 5.27
CA ALA A 50 0.80 3.90 5.69
C ALA A 50 0.69 5.43 5.67
N TYR A 51 1.73 6.14 6.11
CA TYR A 51 1.79 7.60 6.06
C TYR A 51 1.70 8.13 4.62
N GLU A 52 2.49 7.57 3.70
CA GLU A 52 2.49 7.95 2.29
C GLU A 52 1.15 7.62 1.60
N ALA A 53 0.53 6.48 1.94
CA ALA A 53 -0.81 6.13 1.47
C ALA A 53 -1.86 7.14 1.95
N LYS A 54 -1.81 7.52 3.23
CA LYS A 54 -2.70 8.52 3.86
C LYS A 54 -2.56 9.91 3.24
N ASN A 55 -1.33 10.32 2.93
CA ASN A 55 -1.04 11.65 2.39
C ASN A 55 -1.29 11.78 0.88
N SER A 56 -1.85 10.76 0.24
CA SER A 56 -2.14 10.77 -1.20
C SER A 56 -3.47 11.45 -1.55
N GLN A 57 -3.58 11.97 -2.78
CA GLN A 57 -4.86 12.46 -3.31
C GLN A 57 -5.92 11.36 -3.36
N TRP A 58 -5.52 10.13 -3.66
CA TRP A 58 -6.41 8.97 -3.66
C TRP A 58 -7.11 8.80 -2.31
N CYS A 59 -6.38 8.95 -1.20
CA CYS A 59 -6.97 8.83 0.13
C CYS A 59 -8.09 9.85 0.39
N ARG A 60 -7.93 11.08 -0.15
CA ARG A 60 -8.96 12.13 -0.07
C ARG A 60 -10.21 11.79 -0.86
N GLN A 61 -10.07 11.07 -1.97
CA GLN A 61 -11.17 10.66 -2.85
C GLN A 61 -11.96 9.47 -2.28
N VAL A 62 -11.28 8.43 -1.79
CA VAL A 62 -11.95 7.18 -1.38
C VAL A 62 -12.20 7.05 0.13
N ARG A 63 -11.72 8.02 0.93
CA ARG A 63 -11.92 8.20 2.38
C ARG A 63 -11.99 6.92 3.22
N GLY A 64 -13.15 6.27 3.29
CA GLY A 64 -13.38 5.03 4.06
C GLY A 64 -12.39 3.92 3.71
N ARG A 65 -12.27 3.58 2.42
CA ARG A 65 -11.34 2.53 1.96
C ARG A 65 -9.88 2.86 2.29
N CYS A 66 -9.52 4.13 2.26
CA CYS A 66 -8.17 4.54 2.65
C CYS A 66 -7.90 4.24 4.13
N LYS A 67 -8.87 4.49 5.02
CA LYS A 67 -8.72 4.17 6.46
C LYS A 67 -8.53 2.66 6.67
N ASP A 68 -9.29 1.84 5.96
CA ASP A 68 -9.20 0.38 6.07
C ASP A 68 -7.84 -0.13 5.60
N ILE A 69 -7.35 0.37 4.47
CA ILE A 69 -6.01 0.03 3.95
C ILE A 69 -4.89 0.47 4.90
N ILE A 70 -4.98 1.69 5.46
CA ILE A 70 -3.99 2.17 6.43
C ILE A 70 -3.97 1.26 7.66
N LYS A 71 -5.16 0.88 8.15
CA LYS A 71 -5.29 -0.02 9.30
C LYS A 71 -4.67 -1.39 9.01
N LEU A 72 -4.91 -1.94 7.82
CA LEU A 72 -4.27 -3.19 7.38
C LEU A 72 -2.75 -3.04 7.39
N ILE A 73 -2.19 -1.98 6.78
CA ILE A 73 -0.73 -1.79 6.72
C ILE A 73 -0.11 -1.62 8.13
N GLN A 74 -0.81 -0.96 9.06
CA GLN A 74 -0.30 -0.67 10.40
C GLN A 74 -0.56 -1.75 11.45
N GLN A 75 -1.34 -2.78 11.12
CA GLN A 75 -1.66 -3.84 12.06
C GLN A 75 -0.37 -4.56 12.46
N LYS A 76 -0.11 -4.63 13.77
CA LYS A 76 1.07 -5.28 14.34
C LYS A 76 1.09 -6.75 13.90
N GLN A 77 2.21 -7.13 13.31
CA GLN A 77 2.57 -8.49 12.92
C GLN A 77 3.29 -9.18 14.07
#